data_AF-A0A959K6F8-F1
#
_entry.id   AF-A0A959K6F8-F1
#
_cell.length_a   1.000
_cell.length_b   1.000
_cell.length_c   1.000
_cell.angle_alpha   90.00
_cell.angle_beta   90.00
_cell.angle_gamma   90.00
#
_symmetry.space_group_name_H-M   'P 1'
#
loop_
_entity.id
_entity.type
_entity.pdbx_description
1 polymer ?
#
loop_
_entity_poly.entity_id
_entity_poly.type
_entity_poly.pdbx_seq_one_letter_code
_entity_poly.pdbx_strand_id
1 'polypeptide(L)'
;MRFIHLIIFLALTNLSYSQESQFILFDVEFTYTKQDADNSTPSKSHFYVKNERINGDRPKDWTSPVDYRNGTVHIRLEVLEKPEGGFPTTWTLCYIPNKGQGNGYGCTGTDIFTEEGIYEKDVPMTSFWENESIIWSEGVKQMDLVIKDDSGGQGHAHRREDPEHYFPTRVRITMVQVAKDATYDPSIIPVEALVKLD
;
A
#
# COMPACT_ATOMS: atom_id res chain seq x y z
N MET A 1 -25.94 -19.02 -63.71
CA MET A 1 -25.22 -19.12 -62.42
C MET A 1 -24.88 -17.71 -61.95
N ARG A 2 -25.56 -17.19 -60.92
CA ARG A 2 -25.28 -15.87 -60.33
C ARG A 2 -24.47 -16.08 -59.05
N PHE A 3 -23.21 -15.64 -59.05
CA PHE A 3 -22.32 -15.67 -57.88
C PHE A 3 -22.65 -14.47 -56.98
N ILE A 4 -23.33 -14.73 -55.86
CA ILE A 4 -23.54 -13.75 -54.78
C ILE A 4 -22.22 -13.66 -54.00
N HIS A 5 -21.57 -12.49 -54.03
CA HIS A 5 -20.39 -12.21 -53.20
C HIS A 5 -20.87 -11.76 -51.82
N LEU A 6 -20.65 -12.60 -50.81
CA LEU A 6 -20.88 -12.27 -49.41
C LEU A 6 -19.67 -11.46 -48.90
N ILE A 7 -19.81 -10.15 -48.80
CA ILE A 7 -18.82 -9.28 -48.14
C ILE A 7 -19.03 -9.41 -46.63
N ILE A 8 -18.14 -10.12 -45.96
CA ILE A 8 -18.08 -10.18 -44.49
C ILE A 8 -17.41 -8.89 -44.02
N PHE A 9 -18.21 -7.96 -43.50
CA PHE A 9 -17.71 -6.80 -42.75
C PHE A 9 -17.22 -7.31 -41.38
N LEU A 10 -15.90 -7.42 -41.21
CA LEU A 10 -15.28 -7.67 -39.93
C LEU A 10 -15.36 -6.38 -39.10
N ALA A 11 -16.38 -6.27 -38.25
CA ALA A 11 -16.48 -5.16 -37.30
C ALA A 11 -15.33 -5.28 -36.29
N LEU A 12 -14.29 -4.47 -36.47
CA LEU A 12 -13.25 -4.21 -35.47
C LEU A 12 -13.93 -3.52 -34.28
N THR A 13 -14.41 -4.33 -33.34
CA THR A 13 -14.79 -3.84 -32.02
C THR A 13 -13.50 -3.40 -31.34
N ASN A 14 -13.30 -2.08 -31.24
CA ASN A 14 -12.33 -1.54 -30.30
C ASN A 14 -12.81 -1.94 -28.91
N LEU A 15 -12.27 -3.04 -28.38
CA LEU A 15 -12.30 -3.34 -26.96
C LEU A 15 -11.51 -2.22 -26.29
N SER A 16 -12.20 -1.12 -25.94
CA SER A 16 -11.72 -0.18 -24.95
C SER A 16 -11.61 -0.96 -23.66
N TYR A 17 -10.44 -1.53 -23.38
CA TYR A 17 -10.13 -2.05 -22.06
C TYR A 17 -10.25 -0.86 -21.12
N SER A 18 -11.32 -0.82 -20.32
CA SER A 18 -11.43 0.14 -19.23
C SER A 18 -10.31 -0.20 -18.26
N GLN A 19 -9.18 0.48 -18.42
CA GLN A 19 -8.09 0.37 -17.46
C GLN A 19 -8.63 0.95 -16.15
N GLU A 20 -8.51 0.18 -15.06
CA GLU A 20 -8.91 0.68 -13.75
C GLU A 20 -8.08 1.92 -13.41
N SER A 21 -8.73 2.96 -12.90
CA SER A 21 -8.08 4.19 -12.47
C SER A 21 -7.62 4.14 -11.01
N GLN A 22 -7.98 3.07 -10.29
CA GLN A 22 -7.53 2.79 -8.96
C GLN A 22 -7.60 1.29 -8.64
N PHE A 23 -6.78 0.82 -7.71
CA PHE A 23 -6.82 -0.56 -7.23
C PHE A 23 -6.33 -0.66 -5.78
N ILE A 24 -6.81 -1.64 -5.02
CA ILE A 24 -6.24 -1.98 -3.71
C ILE A 24 -4.89 -2.67 -3.95
N LEU A 25 -3.79 -2.07 -3.51
CA LEU A 25 -2.48 -2.71 -3.53
C LEU A 25 -2.40 -3.83 -2.48
N PHE A 26 -2.90 -3.57 -1.28
CA PHE A 26 -3.12 -4.58 -0.26
C PHE A 26 -4.15 -4.08 0.76
N ASP A 27 -4.73 -5.04 1.47
CA ASP A 27 -5.59 -4.85 2.62
C ASP A 27 -5.29 -5.97 3.63
N VAL A 28 -4.66 -5.62 4.74
CA VAL A 28 -4.17 -6.60 5.72
C VAL A 28 -4.56 -6.19 7.14
N GLU A 29 -5.20 -7.12 7.86
CA GLU A 29 -5.39 -7.03 9.31
C GLU A 29 -4.38 -7.92 10.01
N PHE A 30 -3.72 -7.40 11.04
CA PHE A 30 -2.75 -8.15 11.83
C PHE A 30 -2.54 -7.53 13.21
N THR A 31 -2.26 -8.39 14.19
CA THR A 31 -1.64 -8.00 15.47
C THR A 31 -0.13 -8.06 15.29
N TYR A 32 0.56 -6.97 15.61
CA TYR A 32 2.01 -6.90 15.56
C TYR A 32 2.57 -6.84 16.97
N THR A 33 3.38 -7.84 17.32
CA THR A 33 3.96 -7.99 18.66
C THR A 33 5.43 -7.59 18.67
N LYS A 34 5.97 -7.37 19.88
CA LYS A 34 7.42 -7.17 20.06
C LYS A 34 8.22 -8.36 19.54
N GLN A 35 7.71 -9.57 19.72
CA GLN A 35 8.35 -10.80 19.24
C GLN A 35 8.42 -10.83 17.71
N ASP A 36 7.36 -10.41 17.02
CA ASP A 36 7.37 -10.29 15.55
C ASP A 36 8.43 -9.29 15.10
N ALA A 37 8.49 -8.13 15.75
CA ALA A 37 9.46 -7.10 15.41
C ALA A 37 10.91 -7.54 15.68
N ASP A 38 11.18 -8.33 16.71
CA ASP A 38 12.54 -8.77 17.04
C ASP A 38 13.04 -9.92 16.15
N ASN A 39 12.11 -10.71 15.59
CA ASN A 39 12.42 -11.97 14.92
C ASN A 39 12.03 -11.99 13.43
N SER A 40 11.45 -10.91 12.89
CA SER A 40 11.11 -10.88 11.47
C SER A 40 12.33 -11.01 10.56
N THR A 41 12.14 -11.74 9.47
CA THR A 41 13.19 -12.06 8.48
C THR A 41 12.74 -11.69 7.07
N PRO A 42 13.63 -11.15 6.21
CA PRO A 42 15.08 -11.03 6.41
C PRO A 42 15.54 -9.91 7.36
N SER A 43 14.69 -8.93 7.65
CA SER A 43 15.03 -7.76 8.46
C SER A 43 14.06 -7.62 9.63
N LYS A 44 14.63 -7.40 10.82
CA LYS A 44 13.86 -7.07 12.03
C LYS A 44 12.96 -5.85 11.80
N SER A 45 11.94 -5.70 12.62
CA SER A 45 10.94 -4.62 12.61
C SER A 45 9.93 -4.66 11.48
N HIS A 46 10.12 -5.50 10.46
CA HIS A 46 9.28 -5.50 9.26
C HIS A 46 8.11 -6.48 9.39
N PHE A 47 6.91 -6.00 9.08
CA PHE A 47 5.80 -6.83 8.66
C PHE A 47 5.78 -6.88 7.13
N TYR A 48 5.88 -8.08 6.56
CA TYR A 48 6.00 -8.29 5.12
C TYR A 48 4.64 -8.57 4.46
N VAL A 49 4.28 -7.72 3.50
CA VAL A 49 3.10 -7.88 2.63
C VAL A 49 3.59 -8.33 1.25
N LYS A 50 3.55 -9.64 1.03
CA LYS A 50 4.03 -10.32 -0.18
C LYS A 50 3.17 -11.54 -0.50
N ASN A 51 3.40 -12.15 -1.66
CA ASN A 51 2.64 -13.30 -2.15
C ASN A 51 1.13 -12.99 -2.14
N GLU A 52 0.30 -13.86 -1.56
CA GLU A 52 -1.16 -13.69 -1.48
C GLU A 52 -1.63 -12.45 -0.68
N ARG A 53 -0.73 -11.78 0.07
CA ARG A 53 -1.08 -10.58 0.85
C ARG A 53 -0.98 -9.28 0.05
N ILE A 54 -0.38 -9.31 -1.13
CA ILE A 54 -0.29 -8.16 -2.04
C ILE A 54 -1.06 -8.49 -3.31
N ASN A 55 -1.73 -7.50 -3.90
CA ASN A 55 -2.54 -7.69 -5.09
C ASN A 55 -1.72 -8.32 -6.22
N GLY A 56 -2.10 -9.52 -6.65
CA GLY A 56 -1.45 -10.28 -7.73
C GLY A 56 -1.59 -9.64 -9.11
N ASP A 57 -2.65 -8.86 -9.31
CA ASP A 57 -2.99 -8.16 -10.55
C ASP A 57 -2.44 -6.73 -10.61
N ARG A 58 -1.66 -6.31 -9.60
CA ARG A 58 -0.99 -5.01 -9.59
C ARG A 58 -0.17 -4.79 -10.87
N PRO A 59 -0.02 -3.54 -11.36
CA PRO A 59 0.68 -3.27 -12.60
C PRO A 59 2.13 -3.76 -12.59
N LYS A 60 2.56 -4.33 -13.73
CA LYS A 60 3.96 -4.67 -13.99
C LYS A 60 4.79 -3.44 -14.37
N ASP A 61 4.13 -2.42 -14.92
CA ASP A 61 4.68 -1.10 -15.21
C ASP A 61 3.70 -0.09 -14.59
N TRP A 62 4.19 0.78 -13.71
CA TRP A 62 3.38 1.78 -13.00
C TRP A 62 3.31 3.12 -13.73
N THR A 63 3.96 3.24 -14.89
CA THR A 63 4.01 4.44 -15.73
C THR A 63 3.16 4.30 -16.99
N SER A 64 2.81 3.07 -17.39
CA SER A 64 2.05 2.76 -18.62
C SER A 64 1.33 1.42 -18.52
N PRO A 65 0.13 1.24 -19.13
CA PRO A 65 -0.64 2.24 -19.88
C PRO A 65 -1.39 3.24 -18.99
N VAL A 66 -1.43 2.98 -17.68
CA VAL A 66 -1.99 3.89 -16.67
C VAL A 66 -0.84 4.44 -15.82
N ASP A 67 -0.80 5.76 -15.66
CA ASP A 67 0.24 6.44 -14.90
C ASP A 67 -0.11 6.46 -13.40
N TYR A 68 0.22 5.40 -12.69
CA TYR A 68 0.14 5.35 -11.22
C TYR A 68 1.32 6.07 -10.58
N ARG A 69 2.48 6.12 -11.24
CA ARG A 69 3.71 6.77 -10.75
C ARG A 69 3.51 8.24 -10.41
N ASN A 70 2.69 8.95 -11.17
CA ASN A 70 2.39 10.37 -10.92
C ASN A 70 1.01 10.58 -10.28
N GLY A 71 0.40 9.52 -9.77
CA GLY A 71 -0.85 9.57 -9.03
C GLY A 71 -0.67 9.75 -7.52
N THR A 72 -1.60 9.17 -6.78
CA THR A 72 -1.70 9.27 -5.32
C THR A 72 -1.90 7.88 -4.74
N VAL A 73 -1.35 7.65 -3.55
CA VAL A 73 -1.79 6.53 -2.71
C VAL A 73 -2.70 7.02 -1.61
N HIS A 74 -3.88 6.42 -1.49
CA HIS A 74 -4.76 6.58 -0.34
C HIS A 74 -4.42 5.50 0.69
N ILE A 75 -4.07 5.92 1.90
CA ILE A 75 -3.72 5.04 3.02
C ILE A 75 -4.84 5.14 4.04
N ARG A 76 -5.49 4.01 4.32
CA ARG A 76 -6.42 3.86 5.43
C ARG A 76 -5.79 2.97 6.50
N LEU A 77 -5.55 3.54 7.68
CA LEU A 77 -5.12 2.84 8.88
C LEU A 77 -6.31 2.76 9.84
N GLU A 78 -6.70 1.56 10.20
CA GLU A 78 -7.64 1.29 11.28
C GLU A 78 -6.88 0.68 12.45
N VAL A 79 -6.82 1.43 13.55
CA VAL A 79 -6.18 1.01 14.80
C VAL A 79 -7.26 0.32 15.64
N LEU A 80 -7.17 -1.01 15.71
CA LEU A 80 -8.15 -1.88 16.35
C LEU A 80 -7.82 -2.13 17.82
N GLU A 81 -6.53 -2.20 18.15
CA GLU A 81 -6.05 -2.27 19.52
C GLU A 81 -4.75 -1.48 19.64
N LYS A 82 -4.66 -0.62 20.65
CA LYS A 82 -3.46 0.14 20.99
C LYS A 82 -3.03 -0.11 22.44
N PRO A 83 -1.73 -0.24 22.75
CA PRO A 83 -1.27 -0.27 24.13
C PRO A 83 -1.68 0.97 24.93
N GLU A 84 -1.87 0.79 26.23
CA GLU A 84 -2.22 1.88 27.14
C GLU A 84 -1.19 3.03 27.10
N GLY A 85 -1.66 4.24 27.39
CA GLY A 85 -0.82 5.44 27.49
C GLY A 85 -0.77 6.31 26.23
N GLY A 86 -1.32 5.87 25.11
CA GLY A 86 -1.58 6.73 23.95
C GLY A 86 -0.31 7.29 23.28
N PHE A 87 0.80 6.57 23.36
CA PHE A 87 2.09 7.02 22.85
C PHE A 87 2.06 7.27 21.33
N PRO A 88 2.62 8.38 20.81
CA PRO A 88 2.68 8.67 19.38
C PRO A 88 3.26 7.51 18.58
N THR A 89 2.50 6.99 17.62
CA THR A 89 2.91 5.85 16.79
C THR A 89 2.58 6.12 15.33
N THR A 90 3.39 5.59 14.41
CA THR A 90 3.15 5.67 12.97
C THR A 90 3.61 4.39 12.28
N TRP A 91 3.08 4.13 11.09
CA TRP A 91 3.58 3.08 10.21
C TRP A 91 4.32 3.69 9.03
N THR A 92 5.59 3.35 8.87
CA THR A 92 6.31 3.54 7.60
C THR A 92 5.94 2.40 6.65
N LEU A 93 5.56 2.74 5.42
CA LEU A 93 5.09 1.82 4.38
C LEU A 93 6.04 1.91 3.17
N CYS A 94 6.88 0.91 2.99
CA CYS A 94 7.93 0.91 1.96
C CYS A 94 7.57 0.01 0.78
N TYR A 95 7.67 0.58 -0.43
CA TYR A 95 7.59 -0.13 -1.69
C TYR A 95 8.92 -0.77 -2.00
N ILE A 96 8.90 -2.09 -2.21
CA ILE A 96 10.07 -2.82 -2.64
C ILE A 96 9.88 -3.21 -4.12
N PRO A 97 10.69 -2.67 -5.04
CA PRO A 97 10.55 -2.94 -6.47
C PRO A 97 10.98 -4.35 -6.88
N ASN A 98 10.53 -4.79 -8.06
CA ASN A 98 11.18 -5.91 -8.75
C ASN A 98 12.62 -5.53 -9.16
N LYS A 99 12.82 -4.29 -9.61
CA LYS A 99 14.12 -3.72 -9.96
C LYS A 99 14.31 -2.36 -9.30
N GLY A 100 15.27 -2.29 -8.39
CA GLY A 100 15.66 -1.05 -7.72
C GLY A 100 16.93 -0.45 -8.31
N GLN A 101 17.19 0.80 -7.94
CA GLN A 101 18.47 1.48 -8.04
C GLN A 101 18.78 2.16 -6.70
N GLY A 102 20.03 2.59 -6.49
CA GLY A 102 20.41 3.20 -5.21
C GLY A 102 20.10 2.30 -4.01
N ASN A 103 19.29 2.81 -3.07
CA ASN A 103 18.88 2.07 -1.86
C ASN A 103 17.82 0.99 -2.13
N GLY A 104 17.20 1.00 -3.31
CA GLY A 104 16.34 -0.09 -3.79
C GLY A 104 14.97 -0.19 -3.11
N TYR A 105 14.45 0.91 -2.56
CA TYR A 105 13.11 1.02 -2.01
C TYR A 105 12.65 2.49 -2.01
N GLY A 106 11.37 2.73 -1.78
CA GLY A 106 10.81 4.07 -1.54
C GLY A 106 9.69 3.99 -0.51
N CYS A 107 9.62 4.94 0.43
CA CYS A 107 8.70 4.84 1.57
C CYS A 107 7.80 6.06 1.72
N THR A 108 6.58 5.78 2.14
CA THR A 108 5.61 6.74 2.68
C THR A 108 5.26 6.32 4.11
N GLY A 109 4.24 6.91 4.71
CA GLY A 109 3.72 6.47 6.01
C GLY A 109 2.34 7.01 6.32
N THR A 110 1.74 6.43 7.35
CA THR A 110 0.52 6.95 7.96
C THR A 110 0.81 8.27 8.67
N ASP A 111 -0.24 8.97 9.10
CA ASP A 111 -0.07 9.97 10.14
C ASP A 111 0.26 9.32 11.49
N ILE A 112 0.61 10.17 12.46
CA ILE A 112 0.79 9.76 13.84
C ILE A 112 -0.59 9.48 14.44
N PHE A 113 -0.74 8.33 15.09
CA PHE A 113 -1.91 7.96 15.86
C PHE A 113 -1.56 7.78 17.34
N THR A 114 -2.49 8.21 18.19
CA THR A 114 -2.40 8.10 19.66
C THR A 114 -3.54 7.29 20.26
N GLU A 115 -4.56 6.95 19.47
CA GLU A 115 -5.78 6.28 19.93
C GLU A 115 -6.19 5.19 18.92
N GLU A 116 -7.15 4.37 19.32
CA GLU A 116 -7.89 3.49 18.41
C GLU A 116 -8.79 4.32 17.50
N GLY A 117 -9.04 3.85 16.28
CA GLY A 117 -9.83 4.59 15.30
C GLY A 117 -9.32 4.48 13.87
N ILE A 118 -9.97 5.24 12.99
CA ILE A 118 -9.66 5.27 11.56
C ILE A 118 -8.88 6.55 11.25
N TYR A 119 -7.74 6.38 10.59
CA TYR A 119 -6.85 7.44 10.13
C TYR A 119 -6.65 7.28 8.63
N GLU A 120 -6.92 8.34 7.87
CA GLU A 120 -6.83 8.32 6.41
C GLU A 120 -5.89 9.42 5.90
N LYS A 121 -5.10 9.09 4.90
CA LYS A 121 -4.12 10.01 4.32
C LYS A 121 -3.90 9.74 2.84
N ASP A 122 -4.00 10.80 2.05
CA ASP A 122 -3.55 10.80 0.66
C ASP A 122 -2.10 11.26 0.57
N VAL A 123 -1.27 10.51 -0.14
CA VAL A 123 0.13 10.85 -0.37
C VAL A 123 0.45 10.83 -1.87
N PRO A 124 0.92 11.94 -2.45
CA PRO A 124 1.40 11.94 -3.83
C PRO A 124 2.51 10.91 -4.00
N MET A 125 2.41 10.06 -5.03
CA MET A 125 3.43 9.05 -5.29
C MET A 125 4.82 9.67 -5.48
N THR A 126 4.91 10.91 -5.96
CA THR A 126 6.16 11.67 -6.15
C THR A 126 6.83 12.17 -4.88
N SER A 127 6.16 12.13 -3.72
CA SER A 127 6.69 12.70 -2.46
C SER A 127 7.38 11.68 -1.55
N PHE A 128 7.45 10.41 -1.96
CA PHE A 128 8.01 9.36 -1.12
C PHE A 128 9.50 9.58 -0.86
N TRP A 129 9.95 9.20 0.33
CA TRP A 129 11.37 9.08 0.61
C TRP A 129 11.98 8.04 -0.34
N GLU A 130 13.13 8.34 -0.94
CA GLU A 130 13.83 7.43 -1.88
C GLU A 130 12.98 7.02 -3.10
N ASN A 131 12.00 7.83 -3.52
CA ASN A 131 11.11 7.46 -4.63
C ASN A 131 11.86 7.11 -5.93
N GLU A 132 12.95 7.82 -6.22
CA GLU A 132 13.78 7.60 -7.39
C GLU A 132 14.63 6.32 -7.30
N SER A 133 14.72 5.66 -6.14
CA SER A 133 15.37 4.36 -5.98
C SER A 133 14.53 3.19 -6.54
N ILE A 134 13.31 3.47 -7.03
CA ILE A 134 12.40 2.48 -7.62
C ILE A 134 12.35 2.68 -9.14
N ILE A 135 12.61 1.60 -9.91
CA ILE A 135 12.35 1.60 -11.36
C ILE A 135 10.89 1.22 -11.57
N TRP A 136 10.02 2.22 -11.57
CA TRP A 136 8.55 2.07 -11.60
C TRP A 136 8.01 1.35 -12.83
N SER A 137 8.74 1.38 -13.95
CA SER A 137 8.38 0.63 -15.16
C SER A 137 8.57 -0.88 -15.02
N GLU A 138 9.18 -1.35 -13.93
CA GLU A 138 9.42 -2.77 -13.64
C GLU A 138 8.54 -3.27 -12.49
N GLY A 139 7.69 -2.40 -11.93
CA GLY A 139 6.70 -2.77 -10.94
C GLY A 139 7.26 -3.09 -9.55
N VAL A 140 6.33 -3.43 -8.66
CA VAL A 140 6.57 -3.62 -7.22
C VAL A 140 6.40 -5.10 -6.86
N LYS A 141 7.25 -5.64 -6.00
CA LYS A 141 7.20 -7.07 -5.61
C LYS A 141 6.55 -7.30 -4.25
N GLN A 142 6.75 -6.38 -3.31
CA GLN A 142 6.21 -6.48 -1.95
C GLN A 142 6.14 -5.10 -1.30
N MET A 143 5.40 -5.04 -0.18
CA MET A 143 5.40 -3.91 0.74
C MET A 143 5.97 -4.32 2.10
N ASP A 144 6.74 -3.42 2.68
CA ASP A 144 7.49 -3.59 3.90
C ASP A 144 6.99 -2.57 4.93
N LEU A 145 6.29 -3.04 5.97
CA LEU A 145 5.63 -2.16 6.94
C LEU A 145 6.41 -2.14 8.25
N VAL A 146 6.66 -0.95 8.79
CA VAL A 146 7.48 -0.77 9.99
C VAL A 146 6.78 0.18 10.95
N ILE A 147 6.43 -0.31 12.13
CA ILE A 147 5.92 0.51 13.23
C ILE A 147 7.06 1.34 13.84
N LYS A 148 6.78 2.62 14.07
CA LYS A 148 7.71 3.61 14.60
C LYS A 148 7.02 4.54 15.60
N ASP A 149 7.83 5.23 16.39
CA ASP A 149 7.39 6.43 17.11
C ASP A 149 7.47 7.68 16.21
N ASP A 150 7.31 8.86 16.81
CA ASP A 150 7.34 10.15 16.14
C ASP A 150 8.75 10.71 15.89
N SER A 151 9.82 9.97 16.23
CA SER A 151 11.21 10.42 16.05
C SER A 151 11.75 10.25 14.62
N GLY A 152 10.89 9.86 13.67
CA GLY A 152 11.21 9.80 12.24
C GLY A 152 12.05 8.60 11.81
N GLY A 153 13.14 8.83 11.06
CA GLY A 153 13.92 7.77 10.39
C GLY A 153 14.51 6.72 11.35
N GLN A 154 14.91 7.13 12.55
CA GLN A 154 15.43 6.24 13.61
C GLN A 154 14.33 5.65 14.50
N GLY A 155 13.07 5.88 14.13
CA GLY A 155 11.86 5.71 14.91
C GLY A 155 11.52 4.29 15.37
N HIS A 156 12.34 3.28 15.08
CA HIS A 156 11.94 1.87 15.19
C HIS A 156 11.49 1.50 16.60
N ALA A 157 10.18 1.24 16.77
CA ALA A 157 9.57 1.03 18.08
C ALA A 157 10.21 -0.12 18.87
N HIS A 158 10.64 -1.19 18.19
CA HIS A 158 11.27 -2.35 18.85
C HIS A 158 12.65 -2.05 19.47
N ARG A 159 13.26 -0.90 19.14
CA ARG A 159 14.54 -0.43 19.69
C ARG A 159 14.36 0.56 20.84
N ARG A 160 13.13 0.91 21.19
CA ARG A 160 12.84 1.81 22.32
C ARG A 160 13.11 1.10 23.64
N GLU A 161 13.42 1.89 24.66
CA GLU A 161 13.67 1.38 26.02
C GLU A 161 12.37 0.86 26.66
N ASP A 162 11.24 1.38 26.21
CA ASP A 162 9.85 1.18 26.64
C ASP A 162 8.98 0.61 25.49
N PRO A 163 9.34 -0.56 24.91
CA PRO A 163 8.63 -1.12 23.76
C PRO A 163 7.16 -1.45 24.04
N GLU A 164 6.76 -1.67 25.29
CA GLU A 164 5.38 -1.92 25.72
C GLU A 164 4.40 -0.81 25.35
N HIS A 165 4.89 0.41 25.06
CA HIS A 165 4.05 1.51 24.59
C HIS A 165 3.61 1.35 23.13
N TYR A 166 4.23 0.44 22.38
CA TYR A 166 3.99 0.24 20.95
C TYR A 166 3.53 -1.18 20.61
N PHE A 167 3.70 -2.14 21.52
CA PHE A 167 3.36 -3.54 21.29
C PHE A 167 2.55 -4.16 22.44
N PRO A 168 1.59 -5.05 22.15
CA PRO A 168 1.08 -5.38 20.83
C PRO A 168 0.20 -4.26 20.26
N THR A 169 0.22 -4.07 18.95
CA THR A 169 -0.72 -3.17 18.26
C THR A 169 -1.46 -3.97 17.19
N ARG A 170 -2.81 -3.95 17.20
CA ARG A 170 -3.63 -4.59 16.16
C ARG A 170 -4.17 -3.53 15.22
N VAL A 171 -3.93 -3.72 13.93
CA VAL A 171 -4.34 -2.76 12.89
C VAL A 171 -4.89 -3.49 11.66
N ARG A 172 -5.71 -2.77 10.90
CA ARG A 172 -5.95 -3.04 9.48
C ARG A 172 -5.39 -1.89 8.65
N ILE A 173 -4.54 -2.21 7.67
CA ILE A 173 -3.98 -1.21 6.76
C ILE A 173 -4.41 -1.55 5.34
N THR A 174 -5.07 -0.60 4.70
CA THR A 174 -5.45 -0.65 3.29
C THR A 174 -4.69 0.43 2.52
N MET A 175 -4.04 0.05 1.43
CA MET A 175 -3.41 1.01 0.51
C MET A 175 -4.08 0.90 -0.87
N VAL A 176 -4.69 2.00 -1.32
CA VAL A 176 -5.32 2.11 -2.63
C VAL A 176 -4.44 2.99 -3.52
N GLN A 177 -4.02 2.46 -4.66
CA GLN A 177 -3.35 3.25 -5.68
C GLN A 177 -4.38 3.94 -6.53
N VAL A 178 -4.18 5.22 -6.80
CA VAL A 178 -5.04 6.05 -7.63
C VAL A 178 -4.17 6.63 -8.74
N ALA A 179 -4.58 6.39 -9.98
CA ALA A 179 -3.88 6.87 -11.15
C ALA A 179 -3.80 8.40 -11.17
N LYS A 180 -2.84 8.92 -11.91
CA LYS A 180 -2.74 10.34 -12.22
C LYS A 180 -4.07 10.84 -12.80
N ASP A 181 -4.48 12.02 -12.33
CA ASP A 181 -5.71 12.72 -12.72
C ASP A 181 -7.02 11.99 -12.37
N ALA A 182 -6.96 10.82 -11.73
CA ALA A 182 -8.12 10.12 -11.19
C ALA A 182 -8.47 10.59 -9.77
N THR A 183 -9.74 10.43 -9.41
CA THR A 183 -10.24 10.70 -8.06
C THR A 183 -10.39 9.38 -7.31
N TYR A 184 -9.95 9.36 -6.06
CA TYR A 184 -10.19 8.24 -5.16
C TYR A 184 -11.70 8.00 -4.97
N ASP A 185 -12.13 6.76 -5.21
CA ASP A 185 -13.49 6.28 -4.92
C ASP A 185 -13.43 5.29 -3.75
N PRO A 186 -13.96 5.65 -2.56
CA PRO A 186 -13.90 4.81 -1.37
C PRO A 186 -14.74 3.53 -1.47
N SER A 187 -15.63 3.41 -2.46
CA SER A 187 -16.45 2.20 -2.65
C SER A 187 -15.63 0.96 -3.02
N ILE A 188 -14.36 1.14 -3.41
CA ILE A 188 -13.43 0.03 -3.66
C ILE A 188 -13.08 -0.73 -2.38
N ILE A 189 -13.11 -0.06 -1.22
CA ILE A 189 -12.87 -0.69 0.07
C ILE A 189 -14.14 -1.46 0.46
N PRO A 190 -14.07 -2.79 0.67
CA PRO A 190 -15.25 -3.59 1.01
C PRO A 190 -15.96 -3.01 2.23
N VAL A 191 -17.30 -3.00 2.25
CA VAL A 191 -18.09 -2.48 3.37
C VAL A 191 -17.78 -3.19 4.68
N GLU A 192 -17.40 -4.46 4.63
CA GLU A 192 -16.93 -5.25 5.79
C GLU A 192 -15.61 -4.71 6.39
N ALA A 193 -14.86 -3.90 5.64
CA ALA A 193 -13.71 -3.13 6.11
C ALA A 193 -14.06 -1.75 6.67
N LEU A 194 -15.26 -1.26 6.36
CA LEU A 194 -15.75 0.05 6.81
C LEU A 194 -16.60 -0.05 8.07
N VAL A 195 -17.10 -1.25 8.41
CA VAL A 195 -18.00 -1.51 9.53
C VAL A 195 -17.32 -2.43 10.55
N LYS A 196 -16.52 -1.87 11.47
CA LYS A 196 -16.34 -2.35 12.85
C LYS A 196 -15.71 -1.28 13.76
N LEU A 197 -16.54 -0.41 14.31
CA LEU A 197 -16.29 0.24 15.61
C LEU A 197 -17.66 0.46 16.29
N ASP A 198 -18.21 -0.63 16.84
CA ASP A 198 -19.28 -0.62 17.85
C ASP A 198 -18.69 -1.09 19.18
#